data_AF-A0A2P5XFD3-F1
#
_entry.id   AF-A0A2P5XFD3-F1
#
_cell.length_a   1.000
_cell.length_b   1.000
_cell.length_c   1.000
_cell.angle_alpha   90.00
_cell.angle_beta   90.00
_cell.angle_gamma   90.00
#
_symmetry.space_group_name_H-M   'P 1'
#
loop_
_entity.id
_entity.type
_entity.pdbx_description
1 polymer ?
#
loop_
_entity_poly.entity_id
_entity_poly.type
_entity_poly.pdbx_seq_one_letter_code
_entity_poly.pdbx_strand_id
1 'polypeptide(L)'
;MESYIWSSNAKPDALHFLVALYFALSFPVARFLLDKFIFRRLSVWLLSNGSAPLRMNEATQVKITKCSESMWKFTYFATVETWVLKITYYEPWFGDSKGYFKDWPNQELKFSLSLFYMCQCGFYIYSIFALLTWETRRKDFSVMMSHHIITSILIGYSYVTSFFRIGSIILALHDASDVFLEAAKVFKYSEREHGASAYSEDDGD
;
A
#
# COMPACT_ATOMS: atom_id res chain seq x y z
N MET A 1 29.06 -3.55 -10.97
CA MET A 1 28.72 -2.98 -9.65
C MET A 1 27.40 -3.54 -9.12
N GLU A 2 26.42 -3.86 -9.97
CA GLU A 2 25.15 -4.51 -9.58
C GLU A 2 25.30 -5.93 -9.00
N SER A 3 26.35 -6.66 -9.36
CA SER A 3 26.58 -8.04 -8.90
C SER A 3 27.16 -8.16 -7.47
N TYR A 4 27.63 -7.06 -6.86
CA TYR A 4 28.24 -7.11 -5.52
C TYR A 4 27.23 -6.79 -4.40
N ILE A 5 26.16 -6.03 -4.71
CA ILE A 5 25.11 -5.69 -3.74
C ILE A 5 24.27 -6.94 -3.39
N TRP A 6 24.15 -7.89 -4.31
CA TRP A 6 23.18 -8.99 -4.22
C TRP A 6 23.80 -10.38 -4.26
N SER A 7 24.92 -10.58 -3.55
CA SER A 7 25.47 -11.93 -3.31
C SER A 7 24.45 -12.75 -2.51
N SER A 8 24.19 -13.99 -2.94
CA SER A 8 23.11 -14.89 -2.48
C SER A 8 23.22 -15.42 -1.03
N ASN A 9 23.90 -14.69 -0.15
CA ASN A 9 24.04 -14.94 1.30
C ASN A 9 24.27 -13.62 2.07
N ALA A 10 23.88 -12.48 1.51
CA ALA A 10 24.22 -11.17 2.06
C ALA A 10 23.51 -10.90 3.40
N LYS A 11 24.32 -10.60 4.42
CA LYS A 11 23.85 -10.03 5.70
C LYS A 11 23.08 -8.72 5.42
N PRO A 12 22.14 -8.32 6.29
CA PRO A 12 21.48 -7.03 6.16
C PRO A 12 22.53 -5.91 6.08
N ASP A 13 22.61 -5.28 4.91
CA ASP A 13 23.52 -4.18 4.61
C ASP A 13 22.73 -2.86 4.58
N ALA A 14 23.29 -1.82 5.17
CA ALA A 14 22.71 -0.49 5.19
C ALA A 14 22.55 0.08 3.77
N LEU A 15 23.38 -0.37 2.82
CA LEU A 15 23.25 0.03 1.41
C LEU A 15 21.91 -0.40 0.79
N HIS A 16 21.25 -1.43 1.31
CA HIS A 16 19.93 -1.82 0.81
C HIS A 16 18.87 -0.74 1.07
N PHE A 17 19.03 0.10 2.10
CA PHE A 17 18.13 1.25 2.30
C PHE A 17 18.22 2.28 1.16
N LEU A 18 19.30 2.32 0.36
CA LEU A 18 19.33 3.13 -0.86
C LEU A 18 18.32 2.63 -1.90
N VAL A 19 18.09 1.31 -1.95
CA VAL A 19 17.06 0.71 -2.81
C VAL A 19 15.67 1.11 -2.31
N ALA A 20 15.46 1.17 -0.99
CA ALA A 20 14.21 1.69 -0.43
C ALA A 20 13.98 3.16 -0.79
N LEU A 21 15.02 4.00 -0.76
CA LEU A 21 14.93 5.41 -1.20
C LEU A 21 14.61 5.51 -2.69
N TYR A 22 15.22 4.67 -3.53
CA TYR A 22 14.88 4.60 -4.95
C TYR A 22 13.39 4.27 -5.15
N PHE A 23 12.87 3.26 -4.45
CA PHE A 23 11.44 2.95 -4.46
C PHE A 23 10.58 4.15 -4.01
N ALA A 24 10.93 4.79 -2.89
CA ALA A 24 10.23 5.96 -2.36
C ALA A 24 10.13 7.10 -3.39
N LEU A 25 11.18 7.34 -4.17
CA LEU A 25 11.19 8.35 -5.23
C LEU A 25 10.44 7.92 -6.50
N SER A 26 10.34 6.62 -6.77
CA SER A 26 9.63 6.07 -7.93
C SER A 26 8.10 6.08 -7.76
N PHE A 27 7.60 5.90 -6.53
CA PHE A 27 6.17 5.82 -6.25
C PHE A 27 5.36 7.08 -6.63
N PRO A 28 5.83 8.32 -6.40
CA PRO A 28 5.15 9.52 -6.88
C PRO A 28 4.93 9.51 -8.39
N VAL A 29 5.94 9.06 -9.16
CA VAL A 29 5.86 8.98 -10.62
C VAL A 29 4.85 7.92 -11.03
N ALA A 30 4.93 6.72 -10.43
CA ALA A 30 3.99 5.64 -10.68
C ALA A 30 2.54 6.06 -10.36
N ARG A 31 2.32 6.70 -9.22
CA ARG A 31 1.01 7.24 -8.82
C ARG A 31 0.50 8.25 -9.83
N PHE A 32 1.33 9.21 -10.23
CA PHE A 32 0.93 10.23 -11.20
C PHE A 32 0.49 9.62 -12.53
N LEU A 33 1.24 8.63 -13.04
CA LEU A 33 0.91 7.95 -14.29
C LEU A 33 -0.40 7.16 -14.16
N LEU A 34 -0.54 6.33 -13.13
CA LEU A 34 -1.75 5.53 -12.94
C LEU A 34 -2.97 6.39 -12.65
N ASP A 35 -2.84 7.47 -11.90
CA ASP A 35 -3.93 8.43 -11.67
C ASP A 35 -4.40 9.06 -12.97
N LYS A 36 -3.45 9.60 -13.76
CA LYS A 36 -3.73 10.29 -15.02
C LYS A 36 -4.40 9.38 -16.05
N PHE A 37 -3.94 8.13 -16.17
CA PHE A 37 -4.39 7.23 -17.24
C PHE A 37 -5.51 6.28 -16.82
N ILE A 38 -5.57 5.87 -15.55
CA ILE A 38 -6.42 4.77 -15.09
C ILE A 38 -7.35 5.24 -13.97
N PHE A 39 -6.83 5.59 -12.80
CA PHE A 39 -7.66 5.74 -11.61
C PHE A 39 -8.62 6.91 -11.67
N ARG A 40 -8.23 8.04 -12.28
CA ARG A 40 -9.17 9.16 -12.43
C ARG A 40 -10.33 8.81 -13.35
N ARG A 41 -10.05 8.07 -14.44
CA ARG A 41 -11.09 7.59 -15.37
C ARG A 41 -12.01 6.59 -14.68
N LEU A 42 -11.44 5.62 -13.97
CA LEU A 42 -12.21 4.63 -13.21
C LEU A 42 -13.02 5.28 -12.08
N SER A 43 -12.46 6.28 -11.39
CA SER A 43 -13.18 7.03 -10.35
C SER A 43 -14.37 7.78 -10.93
N VAL A 44 -14.19 8.49 -12.06
CA VAL A 44 -15.32 9.15 -12.74
C VAL A 44 -16.37 8.12 -13.15
N TRP A 45 -15.95 6.98 -13.72
CA TRP A 45 -16.86 5.91 -14.13
C TRP A 45 -17.63 5.29 -12.96
N LEU A 46 -16.95 5.01 -11.83
CA LEU A 46 -17.55 4.45 -10.62
C LEU A 46 -18.52 5.41 -9.92
N LEU A 47 -18.29 6.72 -10.06
CA LEU A 47 -19.18 7.75 -9.54
C LEU A 47 -20.27 8.16 -10.54
N SER A 48 -20.06 7.96 -11.85
CA SER A 48 -21.06 8.24 -12.86
C SER A 48 -22.05 7.10 -12.90
N ASN A 49 -23.18 7.29 -12.22
CA ASN A 49 -24.34 6.41 -12.37
C ASN A 49 -24.69 6.34 -13.85
N GLY A 50 -24.72 5.14 -14.44
CA GLY A 50 -24.60 4.85 -15.88
C GLY A 50 -25.58 5.50 -16.87
N SER A 51 -26.35 6.51 -16.47
CA SER A 51 -27.32 7.22 -17.33
C SER A 51 -27.47 8.74 -17.06
N ALA A 52 -26.72 9.38 -16.15
CA ALA A 52 -26.82 10.84 -15.94
C ALA A 52 -25.45 11.55 -15.95
N PRO A 53 -25.31 12.68 -16.66
CA PRO A 53 -24.06 13.44 -16.65
C PRO A 53 -23.80 13.97 -15.23
N LEU A 54 -22.69 13.52 -14.63
CA LEU A 54 -22.21 14.01 -13.34
C LEU A 54 -22.12 15.53 -13.37
N ARG A 55 -22.89 16.23 -12.51
CA ARG A 55 -22.65 17.65 -12.25
C ARG A 55 -21.27 17.78 -11.61
N MET A 56 -20.32 18.26 -12.41
CA MET A 56 -18.95 18.54 -11.99
C MET A 56 -18.92 19.78 -11.09
N ASN A 57 -19.38 19.62 -9.85
CA ASN A 57 -19.20 20.61 -8.79
C ASN A 57 -17.92 20.28 -7.99
N GLU A 58 -17.52 21.21 -7.11
CA GLU A 58 -16.33 21.06 -6.28
C GLU A 58 -16.40 19.81 -5.37
N ALA A 59 -17.57 19.49 -4.84
CA ALA A 59 -17.78 18.32 -4.00
C ALA A 59 -17.52 17.00 -4.77
N THR A 60 -17.98 16.91 -6.02
CA THR A 60 -17.76 15.75 -6.89
C THR A 60 -16.28 15.62 -7.26
N GLN A 61 -15.58 16.73 -7.54
CA GLN A 61 -14.12 16.70 -7.78
C GLN A 61 -13.36 16.17 -6.56
N VAL A 62 -13.71 16.63 -5.34
CA VAL A 62 -13.10 16.13 -4.11
C VAL A 62 -13.37 14.65 -3.90
N LYS A 63 -14.57 14.16 -4.21
CA LYS A 63 -14.90 12.72 -4.14
C LYS A 63 -14.08 11.90 -5.14
N ILE A 64 -13.96 12.36 -6.39
CA ILE A 64 -13.15 11.71 -7.43
C ILE A 64 -11.70 11.61 -6.98
N THR A 65 -11.12 12.70 -6.47
CA THR A 65 -9.75 12.68 -5.94
C THR A 65 -9.61 11.65 -4.83
N LYS A 66 -10.52 11.67 -3.83
CA LYS A 66 -10.47 10.71 -2.70
C LYS A 66 -10.64 9.25 -3.12
N CYS A 67 -11.47 9.00 -4.14
CA CYS A 67 -11.64 7.67 -4.72
C CYS A 67 -10.35 7.24 -5.40
N SER A 68 -9.77 8.10 -6.25
CA SER A 68 -8.51 7.84 -6.95
C SER A 68 -7.33 7.62 -5.99
N GLU A 69 -7.23 8.42 -4.93
CA GLU A 69 -6.27 8.22 -3.83
C GLU A 69 -6.40 6.81 -3.21
N SER A 70 -7.64 6.35 -2.98
CA SER A 70 -7.91 5.04 -2.36
C SER A 70 -7.65 3.89 -3.35
N MET A 71 -7.94 4.08 -4.64
CA MET A 71 -7.62 3.10 -5.70
C MET A 71 -6.12 2.89 -5.85
N TRP A 72 -5.32 3.95 -5.78
CA TRP A 72 -3.85 3.84 -5.77
C TRP A 72 -3.36 2.99 -4.61
N LYS A 73 -3.82 3.27 -3.39
CA LYS A 73 -3.44 2.53 -2.19
C LYS A 73 -3.89 1.08 -2.27
N PHE A 74 -5.14 0.83 -2.65
CA PHE A 74 -5.67 -0.52 -2.86
C PHE A 74 -4.83 -1.32 -3.86
N THR A 75 -4.52 -0.73 -5.03
CA THR A 75 -3.73 -1.40 -6.07
C THR A 75 -2.33 -1.74 -5.56
N TYR A 76 -1.70 -0.81 -4.85
CA TYR A 76 -0.41 -1.05 -4.22
C TYR A 76 -0.48 -2.21 -3.22
N PHE A 77 -1.34 -2.11 -2.21
CA PHE A 77 -1.44 -3.11 -1.13
C PHE A 77 -1.81 -4.49 -1.67
N ALA A 78 -2.75 -4.59 -2.62
CA ALA A 78 -3.10 -5.86 -3.25
C ALA A 78 -1.93 -6.47 -4.03
N THR A 79 -1.13 -5.64 -4.71
CA THR A 79 0.04 -6.11 -5.46
C THR A 79 1.13 -6.62 -4.53
N VAL A 80 1.46 -5.88 -3.46
CA VAL A 80 2.49 -6.33 -2.52
C VAL A 80 2.04 -7.53 -1.69
N GLU A 81 0.75 -7.59 -1.34
CA GLU A 81 0.16 -8.74 -0.63
C GLU A 81 0.26 -10.02 -1.47
N THR A 82 -0.15 -9.95 -2.74
CA THR A 82 0.00 -11.11 -3.65
C THR A 82 1.47 -11.50 -3.84
N TRP A 83 2.39 -10.53 -3.84
CA TRP A 83 3.83 -10.79 -3.95
C TRP A 83 4.39 -11.49 -2.72
N VAL A 84 4.10 -11.01 -1.50
CA VAL A 84 4.61 -11.63 -0.26
C VAL A 84 4.00 -13.00 -0.03
N LEU A 85 2.70 -13.18 -0.30
CA LEU A 85 2.07 -14.50 -0.24
C LEU A 85 2.74 -15.45 -1.22
N LYS A 86 3.05 -15.03 -2.45
CA LYS A 86 3.76 -15.87 -3.41
C LYS A 86 5.18 -16.21 -2.97
N ILE A 87 5.92 -15.26 -2.39
CA ILE A 87 7.28 -15.53 -1.87
C ILE A 87 7.22 -16.54 -0.74
N THR A 88 6.30 -16.34 0.20
CA THR A 88 6.25 -17.10 1.45
C THR A 88 5.56 -18.44 1.29
N TYR A 89 4.56 -18.59 0.42
CA TYR A 89 3.81 -19.85 0.22
C TYR A 89 4.68 -21.09 -0.05
N TYR A 90 5.80 -20.92 -0.77
CA TYR A 90 6.72 -22.02 -1.09
C TYR A 90 7.76 -22.29 0.00
N GLU A 91 7.75 -21.52 1.08
CA GLU A 91 8.68 -21.68 2.18
C GLU A 91 8.18 -22.68 3.22
N PRO A 92 9.06 -23.54 3.76
CA PRO A 92 8.65 -24.56 4.73
C PRO A 92 8.13 -23.98 6.05
N TRP A 93 8.39 -22.69 6.31
CA TRP A 93 7.99 -22.01 7.53
C TRP A 93 6.65 -21.27 7.43
N PHE A 94 6.03 -21.12 6.24
CA PHE A 94 4.83 -20.29 6.01
C PHE A 94 3.61 -20.66 6.87
N GLY A 95 3.51 -21.92 7.32
CA GLY A 95 2.46 -22.40 8.21
C GLY A 95 2.97 -23.02 9.51
N ASP A 96 4.27 -22.98 9.77
CA ASP A 96 4.89 -23.55 10.97
C ASP A 96 5.57 -22.46 11.80
N SER A 97 4.89 -22.04 12.87
CA SER A 97 5.40 -21.01 13.78
C SER A 97 6.72 -21.39 14.45
N LYS A 98 7.05 -22.68 14.55
CA LYS A 98 8.35 -23.14 15.06
C LYS A 98 9.49 -22.79 14.11
N GLY A 99 9.20 -22.64 12.81
CA GLY A 99 10.18 -22.29 11.77
C GLY A 99 10.55 -20.81 11.72
N TYR A 100 9.76 -19.93 12.35
CA TYR A 100 9.92 -18.48 12.27
C TYR A 100 11.21 -17.96 12.90
N PHE A 101 11.65 -18.56 14.01
CA PHE A 101 12.87 -18.16 14.72
C PHE A 101 14.05 -19.11 14.49
N LYS A 102 13.83 -20.17 13.71
CA LYS A 102 14.89 -21.13 13.39
C LYS A 102 16.04 -20.40 12.69
N ASP A 103 17.27 -20.67 13.14
CA ASP A 103 18.53 -20.10 12.66
C ASP A 103 18.70 -18.60 12.90
N TRP A 104 17.83 -17.96 13.69
CA TRP A 104 18.02 -16.56 14.08
C TRP A 104 19.26 -16.36 14.96
N PRO A 105 20.09 -15.32 14.75
CA PRO A 105 19.95 -14.20 13.79
C PRO A 105 20.50 -14.47 12.39
N ASN A 106 21.08 -15.64 12.12
CA ASN A 106 21.69 -16.00 10.83
C ASN A 106 20.66 -16.55 9.82
N GLN A 107 19.46 -15.96 9.76
CA GLN A 107 18.44 -16.38 8.81
C GLN A 107 18.88 -16.03 7.39
N GLU A 108 18.70 -16.97 6.46
CA GLU A 108 18.95 -16.73 5.03
C GLU A 108 17.96 -15.69 4.50
N LEU A 109 18.49 -14.58 3.99
CA LEU A 109 17.71 -13.52 3.33
C LEU A 109 17.73 -13.73 1.82
N LYS A 110 16.63 -14.26 1.28
CA LYS A 110 16.46 -14.39 -0.17
C LYS A 110 16.32 -13.03 -0.83
N PHE A 111 16.85 -12.90 -2.04
CA PHE A 111 16.79 -11.67 -2.83
C PHE A 111 15.36 -11.12 -2.98
N SER A 112 14.40 -11.96 -3.35
CA SER A 112 12.99 -11.57 -3.50
C SER A 112 12.40 -11.00 -2.21
N LEU A 113 12.76 -11.57 -1.07
CA LEU A 113 12.28 -11.09 0.23
C LEU A 113 12.98 -9.77 0.62
N SER A 114 14.27 -9.63 0.33
CA SER A 114 14.97 -8.37 0.55
C SER A 114 14.41 -7.24 -0.31
N LEU A 115 14.12 -7.50 -1.60
CA LEU A 115 13.44 -6.53 -2.47
C LEU A 115 12.06 -6.16 -1.94
N PHE A 116 11.28 -7.14 -1.47
CA PHE A 116 9.98 -6.88 -0.85
C PHE A 116 10.11 -5.94 0.37
N TYR A 117 11.06 -6.21 1.27
CA TYR A 117 11.34 -5.34 2.42
C TYR A 117 11.71 -3.92 2.02
N MET A 118 12.57 -3.76 1.01
CA MET A 118 12.98 -2.43 0.53
C MET A 118 11.84 -1.70 -0.19
N CYS A 119 11.03 -2.42 -0.97
CA CYS A 119 9.83 -1.89 -1.60
C CYS A 119 8.85 -1.37 -0.54
N GLN A 120 8.58 -2.17 0.49
CA GLN A 120 7.69 -1.78 1.57
C GLN A 120 8.22 -0.58 2.36
N CYS A 121 9.48 -0.63 2.78
CA CYS A 121 10.11 0.49 3.45
C CYS A 121 10.01 1.78 2.60
N GLY A 122 10.30 1.69 1.31
CA GLY A 122 10.18 2.80 0.37
C GLY A 122 8.76 3.35 0.26
N PHE A 123 7.75 2.49 0.21
CA PHE A 123 6.35 2.91 0.12
C PHE A 123 5.87 3.60 1.40
N TYR A 124 6.22 3.08 2.58
CA TYR A 124 5.82 3.71 3.84
C TYR A 124 6.52 5.06 4.03
N ILE A 125 7.79 5.18 3.65
CA ILE A 125 8.50 6.48 3.60
C ILE A 125 7.78 7.44 2.65
N TYR A 126 7.51 7.00 1.42
CA TYR A 126 6.75 7.77 0.43
C TYR A 126 5.38 8.20 0.98
N SER A 127 4.66 7.30 1.65
CA SER A 127 3.32 7.56 2.19
C SER A 127 3.34 8.60 3.31
N ILE A 128 4.36 8.61 4.16
CA ILE A 128 4.56 9.66 5.17
C ILE A 128 4.72 11.02 4.49
N PHE A 129 5.59 11.12 3.47
CA PHE A 129 5.76 12.36 2.71
C PHE A 129 4.47 12.77 2.01
N ALA A 130 3.79 11.84 1.33
CA ALA A 130 2.54 12.11 0.63
C ALA A 130 1.45 12.63 1.58
N LEU A 131 1.32 12.04 2.78
CA LEU A 131 0.41 12.51 3.82
C LEU A 131 0.73 13.93 4.28
N LEU A 132 2.00 14.29 4.39
CA LEU A 132 2.41 15.63 4.82
C LEU A 132 2.17 16.71 3.74
N THR A 133 2.30 16.38 2.45
CA THR A 133 2.37 17.38 1.38
C THR A 133 1.18 17.42 0.43
N TRP A 134 0.60 16.27 0.07
CA TRP A 134 -0.33 16.17 -1.06
C TRP A 134 -1.64 15.43 -0.78
N GLU A 135 -1.70 14.54 0.21
CA GLU A 135 -2.95 13.82 0.49
C GLU A 135 -3.96 14.68 1.23
N THR A 136 -5.24 14.47 0.89
CA THR A 136 -6.33 15.18 1.52
C THR A 136 -6.36 14.90 3.02
N ARG A 137 -6.24 15.94 3.86
CA ARG A 137 -6.30 15.79 5.32
C ARG A 137 -7.70 15.35 5.77
N ARG A 138 -7.79 14.14 6.34
CA ARG A 138 -9.02 13.54 6.86
C ARG A 138 -8.99 13.50 8.39
N LYS A 139 -10.13 13.17 9.02
CA LYS A 139 -10.24 13.11 10.50
C LYS A 139 -9.35 12.03 11.12
N ASP A 140 -9.02 10.99 10.36
CA ASP A 140 -8.14 9.87 10.68
C ASP A 140 -6.66 10.15 10.39
N PHE A 141 -6.28 11.37 10.00
CA PHE A 141 -4.91 11.73 9.61
C PHE A 141 -3.85 11.35 10.66
N SER A 142 -4.07 11.70 11.93
CA SER A 142 -3.09 11.44 13.00
C SER A 142 -2.86 9.95 13.22
N VAL A 143 -3.94 9.17 13.12
CA VAL A 143 -3.91 7.71 13.28
C VAL A 143 -3.15 7.09 12.12
N MET A 144 -3.46 7.47 10.87
CA MET A 144 -2.75 6.98 9.68
C MET A 144 -1.27 7.37 9.69
N MET A 145 -0.93 8.62 10.06
CA MET A 145 0.45 9.07 10.16
C MET A 145 1.23 8.23 11.18
N SER A 146 0.67 8.05 12.38
CA SER A 146 1.28 7.24 13.43
C SER A 146 1.48 5.80 12.98
N HIS A 147 0.47 5.24 12.30
CA HIS A 147 0.53 3.92 11.72
C HIS A 147 1.69 3.78 10.72
N HIS A 148 1.85 4.68 9.74
CA HIS A 148 2.95 4.58 8.77
C HIS A 148 4.33 4.75 9.41
N ILE A 149 4.46 5.62 10.43
CA ILE A 149 5.71 5.80 11.18
C ILE A 149 6.06 4.51 11.94
N ILE A 150 5.10 3.94 12.67
CA ILE A 150 5.31 2.71 13.44
C ILE A 150 5.65 1.55 12.50
N THR A 151 4.92 1.37 11.40
CA THR A 151 5.20 0.31 10.43
C THR A 151 6.59 0.48 9.80
N SER A 152 7.00 1.71 9.47
CA SER A 152 8.36 1.99 8.95
C SER A 152 9.45 1.57 9.95
N ILE A 153 9.26 1.90 11.23
CA ILE A 153 10.19 1.53 12.31
C ILE A 153 10.23 0.01 12.47
N LEU A 154 9.08 -0.66 12.46
CA LEU A 154 8.99 -2.12 12.59
C LEU A 154 9.67 -2.85 11.41
N ILE A 155 9.51 -2.35 10.17
CA ILE A 155 10.20 -2.88 8.99
C ILE A 155 11.72 -2.74 9.17
N GLY A 156 12.20 -1.53 9.52
CA GLY A 156 13.62 -1.27 9.72
C GLY A 156 14.21 -2.12 10.86
N TYR A 157 13.50 -2.21 11.98
CA TYR A 157 13.90 -3.02 13.12
C TYR A 157 13.96 -4.51 12.77
N SER A 158 12.91 -5.04 12.12
CA SER A 158 12.87 -6.44 11.64
C SER A 158 14.03 -6.73 10.69
N TYR A 159 14.39 -5.78 9.84
CA TYR A 159 15.50 -5.93 8.90
C TYR A 159 16.87 -5.99 9.59
N VAL A 160 17.17 -5.03 10.48
CA VAL A 160 18.46 -4.95 11.18
C VAL A 160 18.66 -6.12 12.15
N THR A 161 17.58 -6.60 12.77
CA THR A 161 17.61 -7.75 13.68
C THR A 161 17.48 -9.10 12.97
N SER A 162 17.39 -9.14 11.64
CA SER A 162 17.25 -10.38 10.86
C SER A 162 16.00 -11.20 11.20
N PHE A 163 14.92 -10.55 11.64
CA PHE A 163 13.60 -11.18 11.84
C PHE A 163 12.83 -11.26 10.51
N PHE A 164 13.42 -11.84 9.48
CA PHE A 164 12.88 -11.80 8.12
C PHE A 164 11.65 -12.70 7.95
N ARG A 165 11.70 -13.93 8.50
CA ARG A 165 10.60 -14.90 8.36
C ARG A 165 9.33 -14.40 9.06
N ILE A 166 9.41 -14.17 10.36
CA ILE A 166 8.28 -13.65 11.14
C ILE A 166 7.86 -12.26 10.68
N GLY A 167 8.81 -11.37 10.37
CA GLY A 167 8.50 -10.02 9.94
C GLY A 167 7.74 -10.00 8.61
N SER A 168 8.06 -10.90 7.67
CA SER A 168 7.32 -11.02 6.41
C SER A 168 5.87 -11.46 6.59
N ILE A 169 5.60 -12.36 7.54
CA ILE A 169 4.23 -12.80 7.88
C ILE A 169 3.46 -11.68 8.57
N ILE A 170 4.10 -10.96 9.49
CA ILE A 170 3.48 -9.80 10.15
C ILE A 170 3.15 -8.72 9.11
N LEU A 171 4.04 -8.45 8.15
CA LEU A 171 3.79 -7.52 7.06
C LEU A 171 2.61 -7.95 6.20
N ALA A 172 2.55 -9.22 5.77
CA ALA A 172 1.42 -9.72 5.00
C ALA A 172 0.08 -9.52 5.74
N LEU A 173 0.01 -9.88 7.02
CA LEU A 173 -1.20 -9.69 7.83
C LEU A 173 -1.58 -8.21 7.99
N HIS A 174 -0.58 -7.36 8.13
CA HIS A 174 -0.75 -5.91 8.25
C HIS A 174 -1.29 -5.32 6.93
N ASP A 175 -0.64 -5.62 5.79
CA ASP A 175 -1.02 -5.12 4.47
C ASP A 175 -2.39 -5.67 4.02
N ALA A 176 -2.71 -6.93 4.34
CA ALA A 176 -4.03 -7.50 4.07
C ALA A 176 -5.16 -6.67 4.70
N SER A 177 -4.94 -6.16 5.92
CA SER A 177 -5.90 -5.28 6.59
C SER A 177 -6.09 -3.96 5.83
N ASP A 178 -4.99 -3.39 5.33
CA ASP A 178 -5.02 -2.17 4.53
C ASP A 178 -5.69 -2.36 3.17
N VAL A 179 -5.55 -3.53 2.53
CA VAL A 179 -6.30 -3.89 1.31
C VAL A 179 -7.81 -3.79 1.56
N PHE A 180 -8.31 -4.42 2.63
CA PHE A 180 -9.74 -4.38 2.96
C PHE A 180 -10.22 -2.97 3.29
N LEU A 181 -9.41 -2.19 4.02
CA LEU A 181 -9.74 -0.81 4.37
C LEU A 181 -9.87 0.08 3.12
N GLU A 182 -8.92 -0.02 2.18
CA GLU A 182 -8.94 0.78 0.95
C GLU A 182 -10.04 0.32 -0.01
N ALA A 183 -10.31 -0.99 -0.11
CA ALA A 183 -11.45 -1.52 -0.86
C ALA A 183 -12.79 -0.96 -0.31
N ALA A 184 -12.97 -1.00 1.01
CA ALA A 184 -14.16 -0.45 1.66
C ALA A 184 -14.34 1.06 1.40
N LYS A 185 -13.25 1.83 1.36
CA LYS A 185 -13.29 3.26 1.00
C LYS A 185 -13.78 3.44 -0.44
N VAL A 186 -13.24 2.69 -1.40
CA VAL A 186 -13.66 2.75 -2.82
C VAL A 186 -15.14 2.43 -2.96
N PHE A 187 -15.62 1.34 -2.34
CA PHE A 187 -17.05 0.98 -2.37
C PHE A 187 -17.94 2.06 -1.73
N LYS A 188 -17.54 2.60 -0.58
CA LYS A 188 -18.27 3.67 0.12
C LYS A 188 -18.40 4.94 -0.71
N TYR A 189 -17.40 5.28 -1.53
CA TYR A 189 -17.50 6.44 -2.42
C TYR A 189 -18.47 6.20 -3.57
N SER A 190 -18.60 4.97 -4.05
CA SER A 190 -19.59 4.60 -5.05
C SER A 190 -21.01 4.58 -4.46
N GLU A 191 -21.22 3.92 -3.31
CA GLU A 191 -22.55 3.78 -2.69
C GLU A 191 -23.17 5.10 -2.25
N ARG A 192 -22.38 6.05 -1.74
CA ARG A 192 -22.88 7.36 -1.32
C ARG A 192 -23.49 8.19 -2.44
N GLU A 193 -23.17 7.92 -3.70
CA GLU A 193 -23.88 8.50 -4.85
C GLU A 193 -25.19 7.77 -5.15
N HIS A 194 -25.23 6.44 -5.00
CA HIS A 194 -26.44 5.65 -5.20
C HIS A 194 -27.54 6.03 -4.17
N GLY A 195 -27.18 6.19 -2.90
CA GLY A 195 -28.12 6.61 -1.85
C GLY A 195 -28.57 8.07 -1.98
N ALA A 196 -27.69 8.97 -2.45
CA ALA A 196 -28.06 10.37 -2.68
C ALA A 196 -29.00 10.53 -3.90
N SER A 197 -28.83 9.71 -4.94
CA SER A 197 -29.70 9.70 -6.12
C SER A 197 -31.11 9.18 -5.76
N ALA A 198 -31.20 8.12 -4.95
CA ALA A 198 -32.48 7.56 -4.51
C ALA A 198 -33.30 8.54 -3.64
N TYR A 199 -32.64 9.34 -2.81
CA TYR A 199 -33.32 10.34 -1.97
C TYR A 199 -33.81 11.55 -2.78
N SER A 200 -33.07 11.95 -3.84
CA SER A 200 -33.53 13.03 -4.74
C SER A 200 -34.68 12.63 -5.67
N GLU A 201 -34.94 11.34 -5.84
CA GLU A 201 -36.11 10.85 -6.60
C GLU A 201 -37.39 10.80 -5.73
N ASP A 202 -37.26 10.69 -4.39
CA ASP A 202 -38.39 10.56 -3.46
C ASP A 202 -38.94 11.94 -2.97
N ASP A 203 -38.11 12.98 -2.98
CA ASP A 203 -38.50 14.36 -2.60
C ASP A 203 -39.11 15.17 -3.78
N GLY A 204 -39.36 14.52 -4.92
CA GLY A 204 -39.71 15.15 -6.20
C GLY A 204 -41.15 14.99 -6.68
N ASP A 205 -42.05 14.37 -5.91
CA ASP A 205 -43.45 14.07 -6.29
C ASP A 205 -44.48 14.80 -5.40
#